data_AF-A0A257GWE0-F1
#
_entry.id   AF-A0A257GWE0-F1
#
_cell.length_a   1.000
_cell.length_b   1.000
_cell.length_c   1.000
_cell.angle_alpha   90.00
_cell.angle_beta   90.00
_cell.angle_gamma   90.00
#
_symmetry.space_group_name_H-M   'P 1'
#
loop_
_entity.id
_entity.type
_entity.pdbx_description
1 polymer ?
#
loop_
_entity_poly.entity_id
_entity_poly.type
_entity_poly.pdbx_seq_one_letter_code
_entity_poly.pdbx_strand_id
1 'polypeptide(L)'
;AWGDSVTFDDSGVATTITLSGEVQPSSITVTGTKNYTINGGTGNFISGFGSLVKSGSSTLILNAPNTFSGATSVNGGTLQIGDGTNNFATLGTSAATISSGATLAFYRNGLGISIANNLSGAGTVAFLGTGVSTQSDYVLSGTNTGFSGPLDIRSGTRVQVDSSTDTGTSSIAVNNGGQLYLLGGTLANSITINGNGWTEASGNLGAIRFSGGTLSGAITLAGDSRLTALGSTEVGTVSGAISGGFGINKTGAGIVILSGTNTYTGTTTVTGGLLRLNSASAIPGGIAATGGTGNISLNGGVLGLGNGGLNRGLGTGATQIQLAGTRGFAAFGAARTVNFGGAGAAVTWGSGGFAPTTLVLGHSTADSTLTISNAIDLGASARTVQVDNGTAAIDGQFSGILSGTGGSLVKTGAGTLALSATNTFTGGTTINAGMIDLTGGGGASGTLRGSVTVNTGGTLQLTTGDATGFGGGSNSLTAINLNGGTLNLATTTNQTHGSATLTK
;
A
#
# COMPACT_ATOMS: atom_id res chain seq x y z
N ALA A 1 -47.06 23.09 19.16
CA ALA A 1 -47.69 21.83 19.61
C ALA A 1 -46.87 20.70 19.01
N TRP A 2 -46.49 19.70 19.81
CA TRP A 2 -45.83 18.51 19.27
C TRP A 2 -46.84 17.78 18.37
N GLY A 3 -46.39 17.31 17.20
CA GLY A 3 -47.26 16.51 16.34
C GLY A 3 -47.63 15.17 16.99
N ASP A 4 -48.49 14.41 16.33
CA ASP A 4 -48.95 13.13 16.86
C ASP A 4 -47.83 12.10 16.99
N SER A 5 -48.06 11.09 17.83
CA SER A 5 -47.26 9.87 17.86
C SER A 5 -47.62 9.01 16.65
N VAL A 6 -46.64 8.63 15.86
CA VAL A 6 -46.83 7.85 14.63
C VAL A 6 -46.33 6.43 14.84
N THR A 7 -47.19 5.45 14.57
CA THR A 7 -46.82 4.02 14.62
C THR A 7 -46.94 3.39 13.24
N PHE A 8 -45.88 2.69 12.83
CA PHE A 8 -45.86 1.82 11.66
C PHE A 8 -45.81 0.37 12.15
N ASP A 9 -46.88 -0.39 11.92
CA ASP A 9 -47.03 -1.78 12.37
C ASP A 9 -47.61 -2.67 11.25
N ASP A 10 -48.06 -3.87 11.58
CA ASP A 10 -48.64 -4.78 10.58
C ASP A 10 -50.10 -4.44 10.20
N SER A 11 -50.74 -3.46 10.85
CA SER A 11 -52.09 -2.99 10.49
C SER A 11 -52.10 -2.03 9.29
N GLY A 12 -50.97 -1.37 9.02
CA GLY A 12 -50.83 -0.44 7.90
C GLY A 12 -51.04 -1.08 6.54
N VAL A 13 -51.86 -0.43 5.69
CA VAL A 13 -52.14 -0.87 4.32
C VAL A 13 -51.09 -0.34 3.34
N ALA A 14 -50.66 0.92 3.50
CA ALA A 14 -49.63 1.54 2.68
C ALA A 14 -48.27 1.44 3.37
N THR A 15 -47.29 0.83 2.70
CA THR A 15 -45.92 0.67 3.20
C THR A 15 -44.94 1.69 2.62
N THR A 16 -45.36 2.46 1.63
CA THR A 16 -44.61 3.59 1.08
C THR A 16 -45.33 4.88 1.46
N ILE A 17 -44.64 5.73 2.21
CA ILE A 17 -45.14 7.00 2.73
C ILE A 17 -44.38 8.11 2.04
N THR A 18 -45.08 9.02 1.37
CA THR A 18 -44.48 10.17 0.70
C THR A 18 -44.84 11.44 1.46
N LEU A 19 -43.83 12.15 1.97
CA LEU A 19 -44.02 13.43 2.64
C LEU A 19 -44.34 14.53 1.61
N SER A 20 -45.37 15.33 1.89
CA SER A 20 -45.79 16.48 1.07
C SER A 20 -45.52 17.83 1.74
N GLY A 21 -44.65 17.84 2.76
CA GLY A 21 -44.22 19.02 3.50
C GLY A 21 -43.40 18.63 4.72
N GLU A 22 -43.06 19.62 5.56
CA GLU A 22 -42.46 19.39 6.87
C GLU A 22 -43.45 18.69 7.81
N VAL A 23 -42.98 17.64 8.49
CA VAL A 23 -43.73 16.95 9.55
C VAL A 23 -42.91 16.93 10.84
N GLN A 24 -43.59 17.13 11.98
CA GLN A 24 -42.98 17.22 13.32
C GLN A 24 -43.64 16.24 14.32
N PRO A 25 -43.57 14.92 14.09
CA PRO A 25 -44.18 13.95 15.00
C PRO A 25 -43.56 14.03 16.41
N SER A 26 -44.36 13.78 17.44
CA SER A 26 -43.84 13.67 18.82
C SER A 26 -43.02 12.41 19.03
N SER A 27 -43.30 11.34 18.27
CA SER A 27 -42.49 10.15 18.18
C SER A 27 -42.82 9.35 16.91
N ILE A 28 -41.86 8.56 16.44
CA ILE A 28 -42.04 7.58 15.39
C ILE A 28 -41.66 6.22 15.95
N THR A 29 -42.61 5.28 15.96
CA THR A 29 -42.37 3.89 16.36
C THR A 29 -42.63 2.97 15.19
N VAL A 30 -41.66 2.12 14.86
CA VAL A 30 -41.83 1.07 13.86
C VAL A 30 -41.79 -0.29 14.57
N THR A 31 -42.81 -1.11 14.35
CA THR A 31 -42.94 -2.46 14.90
C THR A 31 -43.41 -3.42 13.80
N GLY A 32 -43.54 -4.71 14.14
CA GLY A 32 -44.07 -5.71 13.22
C GLY A 32 -43.03 -6.25 12.22
N THR A 33 -43.56 -6.77 11.11
CA THR A 33 -42.83 -7.56 10.11
C THR A 33 -42.86 -6.94 8.72
N LYS A 34 -43.73 -5.96 8.46
CA LYS A 34 -43.78 -5.22 7.20
C LYS A 34 -42.61 -4.23 7.06
N ASN A 35 -42.03 -4.17 5.87
CA ASN A 35 -41.06 -3.14 5.50
C ASN A 35 -41.78 -1.83 5.19
N TYR A 36 -41.23 -0.72 5.66
CA TYR A 36 -41.76 0.62 5.39
C TYR A 36 -40.70 1.48 4.70
N THR A 37 -41.13 2.38 3.82
CA THR A 37 -40.28 3.41 3.20
C THR A 37 -40.92 4.77 3.41
N ILE A 38 -40.17 5.74 3.95
CA ILE A 38 -40.58 7.13 4.07
C ILE A 38 -39.76 7.96 3.08
N ASN A 39 -40.41 8.45 2.05
CA ASN A 39 -39.84 9.27 0.99
C ASN A 39 -40.06 10.76 1.28
N GLY A 40 -39.05 11.56 0.95
CA GLY A 40 -39.10 13.02 1.03
C GLY A 40 -38.12 13.63 0.03
N GLY A 41 -37.84 14.91 0.22
CA GLY A 41 -36.95 15.67 -0.64
C GLY A 41 -36.83 17.10 -0.15
N THR A 42 -36.30 18.01 -0.96
CA THR A 42 -36.21 19.43 -0.61
C THR A 42 -37.61 19.98 -0.27
N GLY A 43 -37.78 20.48 0.96
CA GLY A 43 -39.06 20.98 1.49
C GLY A 43 -39.99 19.92 2.10
N ASN A 44 -39.68 18.62 1.95
CA ASN A 44 -40.47 17.50 2.44
C ASN A 44 -39.61 16.65 3.39
N PHE A 45 -39.60 16.99 4.68
CA PHE A 45 -38.65 16.46 5.66
C PHE A 45 -39.28 16.23 7.04
N ILE A 46 -38.61 15.44 7.88
CA ILE A 46 -38.99 15.23 9.28
C ILE A 46 -38.12 16.09 10.18
N SER A 47 -38.72 16.86 11.07
CA SER A 47 -38.02 17.75 12.02
C SER A 47 -38.63 17.67 13.43
N GLY A 48 -38.21 18.55 14.33
CA GLY A 48 -38.70 18.63 15.70
C GLY A 48 -37.90 17.78 16.69
N PHE A 49 -38.47 17.55 17.88
CA PHE A 49 -37.78 16.91 19.01
C PHE A 49 -38.15 15.43 19.21
N GLY A 50 -39.03 14.88 18.37
CA GLY A 50 -39.54 13.52 18.52
C GLY A 50 -38.47 12.44 18.33
N SER A 51 -38.63 11.32 19.03
CA SER A 51 -37.72 10.17 18.93
C SER A 51 -38.13 9.22 17.81
N LEU A 52 -37.17 8.46 17.30
CA LEU A 52 -37.39 7.34 16.39
C LEU A 52 -37.02 6.03 17.09
N VAL A 53 -37.98 5.11 17.21
CA VAL A 53 -37.77 3.78 17.77
C VAL A 53 -38.09 2.72 16.72
N LYS A 54 -37.06 2.08 16.18
CA LYS A 54 -37.19 0.96 15.25
C LYS A 54 -37.10 -0.37 16.01
N SER A 55 -38.24 -1.05 16.13
CA SER A 55 -38.40 -2.39 16.68
C SER A 55 -38.96 -3.36 15.63
N GLY A 56 -39.13 -4.63 15.98
CA GLY A 56 -39.59 -5.67 15.04
C GLY A 56 -38.51 -6.10 14.03
N SER A 57 -38.77 -7.17 13.27
CA SER A 57 -37.76 -7.79 12.39
C SER A 57 -37.58 -7.11 11.03
N SER A 58 -38.48 -6.19 10.67
CA SER A 58 -38.53 -5.57 9.34
C SER A 58 -37.48 -4.48 9.10
N THR A 59 -37.48 -3.94 7.88
CA THR A 59 -36.69 -2.77 7.46
C THR A 59 -37.55 -1.52 7.41
N LEU A 60 -37.10 -0.43 8.06
CA LEU A 60 -37.55 0.93 7.77
C LEU A 60 -36.50 1.59 6.87
N ILE A 61 -36.90 2.05 5.69
CA ILE A 61 -36.08 2.89 4.81
C ILE A 61 -36.49 4.35 5.02
N LEU A 62 -35.59 5.16 5.56
CA LEU A 62 -35.71 6.62 5.61
C LEU A 62 -35.01 7.21 4.39
N ASN A 63 -35.82 7.57 3.39
CA ASN A 63 -35.39 8.17 2.13
C ASN A 63 -35.77 9.66 2.05
N ALA A 64 -35.99 10.29 3.21
CA ALA A 64 -36.31 11.71 3.36
C ALA A 64 -35.16 12.43 4.08
N PRO A 65 -34.99 13.75 3.90
CA PRO A 65 -34.17 14.55 4.81
C PRO A 65 -34.79 14.53 6.20
N ASN A 66 -33.96 14.39 7.22
CA ASN A 66 -34.33 14.35 8.62
C ASN A 66 -33.45 15.29 9.45
N THR A 67 -34.07 16.26 10.12
CA THR A 67 -33.42 17.25 10.99
C THR A 67 -33.87 17.14 12.44
N PHE A 68 -34.70 16.14 12.76
CA PHE A 68 -35.16 15.93 14.14
C PHE A 68 -33.99 15.70 15.10
N SER A 69 -34.14 16.16 16.33
CA SER A 69 -33.13 16.10 17.38
C SER A 69 -33.49 15.14 18.53
N GLY A 70 -34.58 14.39 18.41
CA GLY A 70 -34.86 13.29 19.34
C GLY A 70 -33.92 12.11 19.11
N ALA A 71 -33.79 11.26 20.13
CA ALA A 71 -32.94 10.08 20.06
C ALA A 71 -33.43 9.09 19.00
N THR A 72 -32.49 8.41 18.34
CA THR A 72 -32.80 7.27 17.46
C THR A 72 -32.38 5.97 18.14
N SER A 73 -33.31 5.04 18.33
CA SER A 73 -33.06 3.72 18.89
C SER A 73 -33.44 2.63 17.89
N VAL A 74 -32.47 1.80 17.49
CA VAL A 74 -32.67 0.65 16.62
C VAL A 74 -32.59 -0.62 17.48
N ASN A 75 -33.75 -1.06 17.96
CA ASN A 75 -33.89 -2.19 18.87
C ASN A 75 -34.01 -3.55 18.15
N GLY A 76 -34.43 -3.54 16.88
CA GLY A 76 -34.57 -4.76 16.07
C GLY A 76 -34.74 -4.48 14.58
N GLY A 77 -34.42 -5.48 13.76
CA GLY A 77 -34.49 -5.37 12.30
C GLY A 77 -33.49 -4.36 11.75
N THR A 78 -33.85 -3.68 10.66
CA THR A 78 -32.98 -2.69 9.99
C THR A 78 -33.62 -1.31 9.95
N LEU A 79 -32.85 -0.27 10.31
CA LEU A 79 -33.11 1.11 9.91
C LEU A 79 -32.11 1.47 8.80
N GLN A 80 -32.59 1.75 7.59
CA GLN A 80 -31.76 2.13 6.45
C GLN A 80 -31.95 3.61 6.11
N ILE A 81 -30.85 4.33 5.91
CA ILE A 81 -30.82 5.73 5.50
C ILE A 81 -30.46 5.81 4.01
N GLY A 82 -31.42 6.24 3.20
CA GLY A 82 -31.35 6.28 1.76
C GLY A 82 -31.64 4.93 1.08
N ASP A 83 -31.78 4.98 -0.25
CA ASP A 83 -32.07 3.85 -1.13
C ASP A 83 -31.06 3.68 -2.29
N GLY A 84 -29.94 4.39 -2.23
CA GLY A 84 -28.90 4.40 -3.26
C GLY A 84 -29.20 5.31 -4.46
N THR A 85 -30.33 6.02 -4.47
CA THR A 85 -30.72 6.89 -5.60
C THR A 85 -30.53 8.38 -5.32
N ASN A 86 -30.39 8.78 -4.06
CA ASN A 86 -30.20 10.16 -3.65
C ASN A 86 -29.24 10.33 -2.46
N ASN A 87 -28.92 11.59 -2.15
CA ASN A 87 -27.98 11.97 -1.11
C ASN A 87 -28.56 12.91 -0.03
N PHE A 88 -29.85 13.23 -0.09
CA PHE A 88 -30.49 14.12 0.90
C PHE A 88 -31.01 13.35 2.12
N ALA A 89 -31.11 12.02 2.08
CA ALA A 89 -31.52 11.21 3.21
C ALA A 89 -30.54 11.30 4.39
N THR A 90 -31.03 11.59 5.60
CA THR A 90 -30.21 11.71 6.83
C THR A 90 -30.84 10.92 7.97
N LEU A 91 -30.07 10.59 9.02
CA LEU A 91 -30.58 9.89 10.21
C LEU A 91 -31.35 10.82 11.16
N GLY A 92 -30.99 12.11 11.17
CA GLY A 92 -31.34 13.08 12.22
C GLY A 92 -30.06 13.73 12.77
N THR A 93 -30.19 14.63 13.75
CA THR A 93 -29.05 15.38 14.31
C THR A 93 -28.49 14.81 15.60
N SER A 94 -29.23 13.91 16.26
CA SER A 94 -28.88 13.36 17.58
C SER A 94 -28.18 12.00 17.52
N ALA A 95 -27.73 11.53 18.69
CA ALA A 95 -27.12 10.22 18.85
C ALA A 95 -28.07 9.07 18.44
N ALA A 96 -27.48 7.96 18.02
CA ALA A 96 -28.19 6.74 17.68
C ALA A 96 -27.66 5.53 18.47
N THR A 97 -28.57 4.72 19.00
CA THR A 97 -28.24 3.50 19.74
C THR A 97 -28.73 2.29 18.95
N ILE A 98 -27.84 1.34 18.69
CA ILE A 98 -28.13 0.12 17.91
C ILE A 98 -27.99 -1.09 18.83
N SER A 99 -29.12 -1.73 19.16
CA SER A 99 -29.15 -2.94 20.00
C SER A 99 -28.53 -4.15 19.29
N SER A 100 -28.07 -5.11 20.08
CA SER A 100 -27.54 -6.37 19.55
C SER A 100 -28.57 -7.06 18.64
N GLY A 101 -28.12 -7.53 17.47
CA GLY A 101 -28.98 -8.15 16.45
C GLY A 101 -29.73 -7.16 15.53
N ALA A 102 -29.71 -5.85 15.84
CA ALA A 102 -30.27 -4.83 14.96
C ALA A 102 -29.22 -4.25 14.00
N THR A 103 -29.67 -3.59 12.93
CA THR A 103 -28.81 -2.97 11.91
C THR A 103 -29.20 -1.52 11.65
N LEU A 104 -28.23 -0.60 11.69
CA LEU A 104 -28.32 0.72 11.08
C LEU A 104 -27.55 0.68 9.75
N ALA A 105 -28.23 0.90 8.63
CA ALA A 105 -27.65 0.83 7.30
C ALA A 105 -27.63 2.22 6.62
N PHE A 106 -26.57 2.52 5.90
CA PHE A 106 -26.47 3.72 5.04
C PHE A 106 -26.36 3.28 3.59
N TYR A 107 -27.28 3.75 2.73
CA TYR A 107 -27.26 3.49 1.30
C TYR A 107 -27.56 4.78 0.53
N ARG A 108 -26.54 5.59 0.28
CA ARG A 108 -26.62 6.87 -0.42
C ARG A 108 -25.60 6.95 -1.55
N ASN A 109 -25.84 7.80 -2.53
CA ASN A 109 -25.02 7.92 -3.75
C ASN A 109 -24.14 9.17 -3.83
N GLY A 110 -23.87 9.83 -2.71
CA GLY A 110 -23.03 11.02 -2.63
C GLY A 110 -21.53 10.76 -2.47
N LEU A 111 -20.77 11.85 -2.57
CA LEU A 111 -19.35 11.94 -2.20
C LEU A 111 -19.20 12.65 -0.86
N GLY A 112 -18.23 12.23 -0.04
CA GLY A 112 -17.91 12.92 1.23
C GLY A 112 -19.10 13.03 2.19
N ILE A 113 -19.92 11.99 2.28
CA ILE A 113 -21.12 11.94 3.10
C ILE A 113 -20.72 11.94 4.58
N SER A 114 -20.85 13.07 5.26
CA SER A 114 -20.60 13.12 6.71
C SER A 114 -21.68 12.40 7.50
N ILE A 115 -21.27 11.46 8.33
CA ILE A 115 -22.06 10.83 9.39
C ILE A 115 -21.50 11.33 10.73
N ALA A 116 -22.07 12.42 11.22
CA ALA A 116 -21.64 13.10 12.45
C ALA A 116 -22.36 12.58 13.71
N ASN A 117 -23.34 11.69 13.57
CA ASN A 117 -24.08 11.14 14.70
C ASN A 117 -23.14 10.32 15.59
N ASN A 118 -23.24 10.51 16.91
CA ASN A 118 -22.61 9.62 17.87
C ASN A 118 -23.41 8.30 17.94
N LEU A 119 -22.75 7.21 17.58
CA LEU A 119 -23.29 5.85 17.53
C LEU A 119 -22.88 5.10 18.81
N SER A 120 -23.78 4.25 19.29
CA SER A 120 -23.53 3.38 20.43
C SER A 120 -24.26 2.04 20.32
N GLY A 121 -23.86 1.08 21.15
CA GLY A 121 -24.47 -0.24 21.22
C GLY A 121 -23.74 -1.30 20.40
N ALA A 122 -24.30 -2.52 20.43
CA ALA A 122 -23.66 -3.73 19.95
C ALA A 122 -24.24 -4.27 18.62
N GLY A 123 -25.19 -3.56 18.00
CA GLY A 123 -25.73 -3.92 16.69
C GLY A 123 -24.84 -3.51 15.53
N THR A 124 -25.22 -3.90 14.32
CA THR A 124 -24.41 -3.68 13.11
C THR A 124 -24.62 -2.26 12.57
N VAL A 125 -23.53 -1.61 12.15
CA VAL A 125 -23.58 -0.43 11.28
C VAL A 125 -23.08 -0.84 9.90
N ALA A 126 -23.96 -0.82 8.90
CA ALA A 126 -23.65 -1.27 7.55
C ALA A 126 -23.58 -0.10 6.57
N PHE A 127 -22.54 -0.06 5.73
CA PHE A 127 -22.42 0.87 4.63
C PHE A 127 -22.61 0.13 3.32
N LEU A 128 -23.57 0.60 2.52
CA LEU A 128 -23.93 0.06 1.23
C LEU A 128 -23.52 1.02 0.12
N GLY A 129 -23.29 0.41 -1.04
CA GLY A 129 -22.68 1.03 -2.19
C GLY A 129 -23.48 0.94 -3.46
N THR A 130 -23.42 1.96 -4.32
CA THR A 130 -24.00 1.89 -5.66
C THR A 130 -23.10 1.19 -6.67
N GLY A 131 -21.83 0.95 -6.33
CA GLY A 131 -20.84 0.38 -7.25
C GLY A 131 -20.35 1.34 -8.33
N VAL A 132 -20.77 2.61 -8.27
CA VAL A 132 -20.33 3.66 -9.20
C VAL A 132 -19.13 4.38 -8.61
N SER A 133 -18.07 4.55 -9.40
CA SER A 133 -16.92 5.38 -9.02
C SER A 133 -17.41 6.78 -8.65
N THR A 134 -16.87 7.35 -7.57
CA THR A 134 -17.29 8.64 -7.02
C THR A 134 -18.69 8.66 -6.39
N GLN A 135 -19.21 7.54 -5.91
CA GLN A 135 -20.44 7.50 -5.11
C GLN A 135 -20.25 6.65 -3.86
N SER A 136 -21.18 6.77 -2.90
CA SER A 136 -21.20 5.99 -1.65
C SER A 136 -19.88 6.10 -0.88
N ASP A 137 -19.41 7.34 -0.75
CA ASP A 137 -18.23 7.70 0.02
C ASP A 137 -18.67 8.36 1.34
N TYR A 138 -18.53 7.64 2.44
CA TYR A 138 -18.97 8.06 3.77
C TYR A 138 -17.78 8.51 4.60
N VAL A 139 -17.91 9.63 5.30
CA VAL A 139 -16.97 10.15 6.29
C VAL A 139 -17.60 9.97 7.65
N LEU A 140 -17.09 9.01 8.43
CA LEU A 140 -17.56 8.79 9.78
C LEU A 140 -16.78 9.74 10.70
N SER A 141 -17.47 10.73 11.26
CA SER A 141 -16.84 11.83 12.01
C SER A 141 -17.45 12.06 13.40
N GLY A 142 -18.38 11.21 13.81
CA GLY A 142 -18.94 11.22 15.17
C GLY A 142 -17.99 10.58 16.19
N THR A 143 -18.14 10.93 17.47
CA THR A 143 -17.38 10.32 18.56
C THR A 143 -18.09 9.06 19.03
N ASN A 144 -17.73 7.91 18.47
CA ASN A 144 -18.41 6.63 18.57
C ASN A 144 -17.80 5.68 19.62
N THR A 145 -17.27 6.22 20.73
CA THR A 145 -16.60 5.43 21.78
C THR A 145 -17.52 4.42 22.48
N GLY A 146 -18.84 4.63 22.43
CA GLY A 146 -19.86 3.70 22.94
C GLY A 146 -20.30 2.62 21.94
N PHE A 147 -19.78 2.63 20.71
CA PHE A 147 -20.12 1.65 19.68
C PHE A 147 -19.17 0.45 19.76
N SER A 148 -19.77 -0.75 19.85
CA SER A 148 -19.05 -2.02 20.01
C SER A 148 -19.51 -3.11 19.04
N GLY A 149 -20.58 -2.87 18.28
CA GLY A 149 -21.06 -3.79 17.25
C GLY A 149 -20.23 -3.73 15.96
N PRO A 150 -20.45 -4.63 15.00
CA PRO A 150 -19.63 -4.69 13.79
C PRO A 150 -19.91 -3.52 12.84
N LEU A 151 -18.85 -2.99 12.24
CA LEU A 151 -18.89 -2.08 11.10
C LEU A 151 -18.77 -2.89 9.80
N ASP A 152 -19.83 -2.91 9.00
CA ASP A 152 -19.94 -3.75 7.79
C ASP A 152 -19.82 -2.88 6.52
N ILE A 153 -18.63 -2.86 5.90
CA ILE A 153 -18.34 -2.07 4.70
C ILE A 153 -18.55 -2.97 3.48
N ARG A 154 -19.67 -2.79 2.77
CA ARG A 154 -20.10 -3.68 1.68
C ARG A 154 -19.51 -3.31 0.32
N SER A 155 -19.90 -4.06 -0.71
CA SER A 155 -19.45 -3.81 -2.07
C SER A 155 -19.88 -2.42 -2.56
N GLY A 156 -18.99 -1.72 -3.26
CA GLY A 156 -19.29 -0.43 -3.85
C GLY A 156 -19.47 0.71 -2.85
N THR A 157 -18.95 0.58 -1.61
CA THR A 157 -18.88 1.66 -0.61
C THR A 157 -17.45 1.95 -0.15
N ARG A 158 -17.15 3.23 0.12
CA ARG A 158 -15.95 3.70 0.82
C ARG A 158 -16.33 4.31 2.16
N VAL A 159 -15.61 3.97 3.22
CA VAL A 159 -15.75 4.59 4.54
C VAL A 159 -14.42 5.21 4.94
N GLN A 160 -14.44 6.52 5.16
CA GLN A 160 -13.30 7.31 5.64
C GLN A 160 -13.35 7.44 7.14
N VAL A 161 -12.20 7.21 7.77
CA VAL A 161 -11.97 7.35 9.22
C VAL A 161 -10.60 7.96 9.45
N ASP A 162 -10.42 8.68 10.56
CA ASP A 162 -9.15 9.24 10.99
C ASP A 162 -8.64 8.66 12.32
N SER A 163 -9.48 7.98 13.09
CA SER A 163 -9.10 7.46 14.41
C SER A 163 -10.05 6.37 14.93
N SER A 164 -9.66 5.70 16.00
CA SER A 164 -10.53 4.75 16.70
C SER A 164 -11.76 5.38 17.36
N THR A 165 -11.81 6.72 17.54
CA THR A 165 -13.03 7.35 18.04
C THR A 165 -14.14 7.33 17.01
N ASP A 166 -13.83 7.28 15.71
CA ASP A 166 -14.84 7.22 14.65
C ASP A 166 -15.53 5.85 14.61
N THR A 167 -14.82 4.78 14.96
CA THR A 167 -15.33 3.40 14.84
C THR A 167 -15.63 2.76 16.20
N GLY A 168 -15.26 3.39 17.30
CA GLY A 168 -15.36 2.79 18.63
C GLY A 168 -14.47 1.55 18.77
N THR A 169 -14.93 0.55 19.53
CA THR A 169 -14.22 -0.72 19.73
C THR A 169 -14.68 -1.83 18.77
N SER A 170 -15.50 -1.47 17.78
CA SER A 170 -16.10 -2.36 16.80
C SER A 170 -15.08 -3.26 16.07
N SER A 171 -15.53 -4.43 15.63
CA SER A 171 -14.86 -5.12 14.52
C SER A 171 -15.26 -4.47 13.20
N ILE A 172 -14.36 -4.46 12.22
CA ILE A 172 -14.61 -3.91 10.88
C ILE A 172 -14.53 -5.04 9.86
N ALA A 173 -15.61 -5.27 9.11
CA ALA A 173 -15.62 -6.17 7.97
C ALA A 173 -15.52 -5.34 6.68
N VAL A 174 -14.43 -5.50 5.94
CA VAL A 174 -14.26 -4.93 4.60
C VAL A 174 -14.58 -6.01 3.58
N ASN A 175 -15.79 -5.96 3.03
CA ASN A 175 -16.24 -6.96 2.06
C ASN A 175 -15.59 -6.77 0.69
N ASN A 176 -15.68 -7.79 -0.16
CA ASN A 176 -15.21 -7.68 -1.53
C ASN A 176 -15.90 -6.51 -2.25
N GLY A 177 -15.12 -5.60 -2.82
CA GLY A 177 -15.60 -4.36 -3.43
C GLY A 177 -15.83 -3.19 -2.47
N GLY A 178 -15.68 -3.38 -1.15
CA GLY A 178 -15.71 -2.31 -0.14
C GLY A 178 -14.33 -1.71 0.13
N GLN A 179 -14.29 -0.54 0.78
CA GLN A 179 -13.04 0.11 1.16
C GLN A 179 -13.13 0.79 2.52
N LEU A 180 -12.11 0.54 3.35
CA LEU A 180 -11.75 1.38 4.48
C LEU A 180 -10.64 2.35 4.05
N TYR A 181 -10.88 3.65 4.21
CA TYR A 181 -9.93 4.71 3.89
C TYR A 181 -9.48 5.42 5.18
N LEU A 182 -8.23 5.16 5.58
CA LEU A 182 -7.61 5.78 6.74
C LEU A 182 -6.97 7.12 6.35
N LEU A 183 -7.49 8.21 6.89
CA LEU A 183 -6.99 9.57 6.66
C LEU A 183 -5.78 9.89 7.54
N GLY A 184 -5.70 9.29 8.73
CA GLY A 184 -4.68 9.58 9.73
C GLY A 184 -4.80 8.72 10.99
N GLY A 185 -4.22 9.19 12.09
CA GLY A 185 -4.37 8.62 13.44
C GLY A 185 -4.03 7.13 13.59
N THR A 186 -4.64 6.49 14.60
CA THR A 186 -4.46 5.06 14.88
C THR A 186 -5.82 4.38 15.02
N LEU A 187 -6.00 3.28 14.29
CA LEU A 187 -7.19 2.45 14.31
C LEU A 187 -6.85 1.10 14.95
N ALA A 188 -7.37 0.87 16.16
CA ALA A 188 -7.10 -0.33 16.96
C ALA A 188 -8.11 -1.47 16.75
N ASN A 189 -9.12 -1.25 15.92
CA ASN A 189 -10.19 -2.20 15.63
C ASN A 189 -9.64 -3.49 15.00
N SER A 190 -10.27 -4.61 15.33
CA SER A 190 -10.04 -5.84 14.56
C SER A 190 -10.65 -5.70 13.17
N ILE A 191 -9.93 -6.11 12.12
CA ILE A 191 -10.35 -5.95 10.74
C ILE A 191 -10.39 -7.33 10.06
N THR A 192 -11.48 -7.65 9.38
CA THR A 192 -11.57 -8.79 8.45
C THR A 192 -11.69 -8.26 7.04
N ILE A 193 -10.84 -8.73 6.11
CA ILE A 193 -10.86 -8.32 4.71
C ILE A 193 -11.27 -9.52 3.84
N ASN A 194 -12.41 -9.40 3.16
CA ASN A 194 -13.01 -10.50 2.38
C ASN A 194 -12.71 -10.39 0.87
N GLY A 195 -11.73 -9.59 0.45
CA GLY A 195 -11.33 -9.48 -0.95
C GLY A 195 -10.49 -8.25 -1.27
N ASN A 196 -10.24 -8.04 -2.57
CA ASN A 196 -9.34 -6.99 -3.06
C ASN A 196 -9.84 -5.57 -2.76
N GLY A 197 -11.11 -5.45 -2.36
CA GLY A 197 -11.78 -4.20 -2.03
C GLY A 197 -12.20 -3.39 -3.25
N TRP A 198 -12.46 -2.10 -3.02
CA TRP A 198 -13.02 -1.24 -4.05
C TRP A 198 -12.10 -1.16 -5.28
N THR A 199 -12.70 -1.38 -6.45
CA THR A 199 -12.07 -1.19 -7.76
C THR A 199 -12.73 0.00 -8.45
N GLU A 200 -11.99 1.10 -8.61
CA GLU A 200 -12.39 2.24 -9.46
C GLU A 200 -11.88 2.03 -10.89
N ALA A 201 -12.21 2.93 -11.82
CA ALA A 201 -11.69 2.90 -13.19
C ALA A 201 -10.14 2.91 -13.23
N SER A 202 -9.49 3.59 -12.28
CA SER A 202 -8.03 3.59 -12.09
C SER A 202 -7.52 2.31 -11.42
N GLY A 203 -8.41 1.42 -10.99
CA GLY A 203 -8.11 0.06 -10.58
C GLY A 203 -7.21 -0.08 -9.37
N ASN A 204 -7.05 0.92 -8.49
CA ASN A 204 -5.90 0.98 -7.57
C ASN A 204 -6.19 1.17 -6.08
N LEU A 205 -7.41 1.48 -5.63
CA LEU A 205 -7.60 1.96 -4.24
C LEU A 205 -7.67 0.85 -3.18
N GLY A 206 -8.20 -0.33 -3.50
CA GLY A 206 -8.08 -1.53 -2.66
C GLY A 206 -9.04 -1.60 -1.48
N ALA A 207 -8.87 -2.63 -0.65
CA ALA A 207 -9.66 -2.83 0.56
C ALA A 207 -9.28 -1.85 1.64
N ILE A 208 -7.98 -1.59 1.78
CA ILE A 208 -7.45 -0.56 2.68
C ILE A 208 -6.75 0.51 1.84
N ARG A 209 -7.14 1.76 2.04
CA ARG A 209 -6.44 2.94 1.53
C ARG A 209 -5.86 3.74 2.69
N PHE A 210 -4.65 4.25 2.51
CA PHE A 210 -3.97 5.14 3.44
C PHE A 210 -3.72 6.51 2.79
N SER A 211 -4.14 7.58 3.44
CA SER A 211 -3.54 8.91 3.29
C SER A 211 -2.48 9.17 4.36
N GLY A 212 -2.54 8.39 5.44
CA GLY A 212 -1.74 8.48 6.65
C GLY A 212 -2.17 7.39 7.63
N GLY A 213 -1.60 7.42 8.84
CA GLY A 213 -2.12 6.67 9.98
C GLY A 213 -1.61 5.24 10.15
N THR A 214 -2.12 4.58 11.20
CA THR A 214 -1.69 3.25 11.65
C THR A 214 -2.89 2.33 11.90
N LEU A 215 -2.86 1.13 11.32
CA LEU A 215 -3.71 0.01 11.75
C LEU A 215 -2.96 -0.81 12.81
N SER A 216 -3.39 -0.74 14.06
CA SER A 216 -2.77 -1.45 15.19
C SER A 216 -3.54 -2.68 15.65
N GLY A 217 -4.83 -2.77 15.31
CA GLY A 217 -5.64 -3.95 15.56
C GLY A 217 -5.30 -5.13 14.64
N ALA A 218 -5.67 -6.34 15.06
CA ALA A 218 -5.43 -7.55 14.28
C ALA A 218 -6.21 -7.53 12.95
N ILE A 219 -5.58 -8.00 11.88
CA ILE A 219 -6.15 -8.07 10.53
C ILE A 219 -6.24 -9.53 10.10
N THR A 220 -7.43 -9.98 9.73
CA THR A 220 -7.68 -11.33 9.18
C THR A 220 -7.98 -11.24 7.70
N LEU A 221 -7.22 -11.94 6.87
CA LEU A 221 -7.47 -12.06 5.44
C LEU A 221 -8.38 -13.26 5.18
N ALA A 222 -9.60 -12.98 4.74
CA ALA A 222 -10.59 -13.95 4.27
C ALA A 222 -10.71 -13.96 2.72
N GLY A 223 -9.93 -13.11 2.05
CA GLY A 223 -9.68 -13.12 0.61
C GLY A 223 -8.36 -12.40 0.30
N ASP A 224 -7.83 -12.56 -0.92
CA ASP A 224 -6.69 -11.77 -1.37
C ASP A 224 -7.03 -10.29 -1.25
N SER A 225 -6.09 -9.52 -0.72
CA SER A 225 -6.37 -8.17 -0.22
C SER A 225 -5.40 -7.15 -0.76
N ARG A 226 -5.90 -5.97 -1.12
CA ARG A 226 -5.06 -4.85 -1.58
C ARG A 226 -4.92 -3.78 -0.52
N LEU A 227 -3.66 -3.39 -0.27
CA LEU A 227 -3.29 -2.28 0.60
C LEU A 227 -2.69 -1.16 -0.26
N THR A 228 -3.25 0.03 -0.18
CA THR A 228 -2.90 1.14 -1.06
C THR A 228 -2.47 2.37 -0.29
N ALA A 229 -1.31 2.91 -0.64
CA ALA A 229 -0.98 4.32 -0.44
C ALA A 229 -0.85 4.91 -1.85
N LEU A 230 -1.85 5.68 -2.28
CA LEU A 230 -2.05 6.09 -3.66
C LEU A 230 -1.00 7.13 -4.10
N GLY A 231 -0.92 8.22 -3.35
CA GLY A 231 0.00 9.33 -3.62
C GLY A 231 1.42 9.04 -3.15
N SER A 232 2.42 9.59 -3.83
CA SER A 232 3.84 9.39 -3.48
C SER A 232 4.23 9.92 -2.10
N THR A 233 3.43 10.81 -1.51
CA THR A 233 3.63 11.36 -0.17
C THR A 233 2.82 10.62 0.91
N GLU A 234 1.90 9.74 0.51
CA GLU A 234 1.04 9.00 1.45
C GLU A 234 1.83 7.86 2.10
N VAL A 235 1.72 7.74 3.43
CA VAL A 235 2.41 6.71 4.22
C VAL A 235 1.43 6.07 5.20
N GLY A 236 1.19 4.77 5.05
CA GLY A 236 0.39 3.98 5.97
C GLY A 236 1.23 2.99 6.77
N THR A 237 0.89 2.77 8.03
CA THR A 237 1.51 1.72 8.87
C THR A 237 0.52 0.64 9.24
N VAL A 238 0.94 -0.62 9.19
CA VAL A 238 0.24 -1.77 9.76
C VAL A 238 1.14 -2.36 10.83
N SER A 239 0.82 -2.08 12.09
CA SER A 239 1.50 -2.63 13.26
C SER A 239 0.76 -3.82 13.88
N GLY A 240 -0.53 -3.95 13.61
CA GLY A 240 -1.31 -5.14 13.94
C GLY A 240 -0.85 -6.36 13.15
N ALA A 241 -1.03 -7.56 13.75
CA ALA A 241 -0.72 -8.82 13.08
C ALA A 241 -1.72 -9.10 11.95
N ILE A 242 -1.22 -9.48 10.78
CA ILE A 242 -2.00 -9.95 9.63
C ILE A 242 -1.95 -11.49 9.60
N SER A 243 -3.11 -12.13 9.55
CA SER A 243 -3.28 -13.59 9.51
C SER A 243 -4.21 -14.03 8.37
N GLY A 244 -4.33 -15.34 8.12
CA GLY A 244 -5.29 -15.92 7.16
C GLY A 244 -4.67 -16.70 6.00
N GLY A 245 -5.54 -17.24 5.14
CA GLY A 245 -5.15 -18.11 4.01
C GLY A 245 -4.62 -17.38 2.76
N PHE A 246 -4.72 -16.06 2.74
CA PHE A 246 -4.63 -15.26 1.51
C PHE A 246 -3.45 -14.30 1.50
N GLY A 247 -3.18 -13.71 0.33
CA GLY A 247 -2.06 -12.80 0.11
C GLY A 247 -2.44 -11.33 0.26
N ILE A 248 -1.40 -10.49 0.28
CA ILE A 248 -1.55 -9.03 0.18
C ILE A 248 -0.93 -8.53 -1.13
N ASN A 249 -1.54 -7.52 -1.72
CA ASN A 249 -0.98 -6.76 -2.83
C ASN A 249 -0.81 -5.29 -2.44
N LYS A 250 0.43 -4.79 -2.42
CA LYS A 250 0.73 -3.37 -2.25
C LYS A 250 0.65 -2.64 -3.59
N THR A 251 -0.20 -1.61 -3.65
CA THR A 251 -0.41 -0.74 -4.81
C THR A 251 -0.28 0.74 -4.46
N GLY A 252 -0.34 1.59 -5.49
CA GLY A 252 -0.18 3.04 -5.37
C GLY A 252 1.28 3.45 -5.17
N ALA A 253 1.59 4.73 -5.44
CA ALA A 253 2.96 5.24 -5.46
C ALA A 253 3.56 5.44 -4.06
N GLY A 254 2.72 5.52 -3.03
CA GLY A 254 3.13 5.78 -1.65
C GLY A 254 3.72 4.57 -0.93
N ILE A 255 3.86 4.71 0.38
CA ILE A 255 4.53 3.74 1.25
C ILE A 255 3.50 3.03 2.14
N VAL A 256 3.59 1.70 2.21
CA VAL A 256 2.96 0.92 3.28
C VAL A 256 4.06 0.26 4.11
N ILE A 257 3.99 0.42 5.43
CA ILE A 257 4.96 -0.11 6.38
C ILE A 257 4.30 -1.28 7.12
N LEU A 258 4.93 -2.46 7.09
CA LEU A 258 4.55 -3.59 7.92
C LEU A 258 5.52 -3.68 9.10
N SER A 259 5.01 -3.49 10.32
CA SER A 259 5.79 -3.60 11.56
C SER A 259 5.27 -4.68 12.51
N GLY A 260 4.09 -5.24 12.25
CA GLY A 260 3.55 -6.38 12.99
C GLY A 260 4.24 -7.71 12.67
N THR A 261 3.93 -8.73 13.48
CA THR A 261 4.31 -10.13 13.22
C THR A 261 3.21 -10.79 12.41
N ASN A 262 3.49 -11.13 11.15
CA ASN A 262 2.49 -11.58 10.20
C ASN A 262 2.55 -13.09 9.95
N THR A 263 1.38 -13.74 9.88
CA THR A 263 1.21 -15.20 9.79
C THR A 263 0.29 -15.64 8.65
N TYR A 264 -0.12 -14.72 7.76
CA TYR A 264 -0.86 -15.10 6.55
C TYR A 264 -0.03 -16.05 5.67
N THR A 265 -0.68 -16.82 4.79
CA THR A 265 0.02 -17.87 4.01
C THR A 265 0.10 -17.58 2.52
N GLY A 266 -0.71 -16.64 2.01
CA GLY A 266 -0.65 -16.24 0.60
C GLY A 266 0.56 -15.38 0.27
N THR A 267 0.71 -15.10 -1.03
CA THR A 267 1.87 -14.35 -1.56
C THR A 267 1.82 -12.88 -1.16
N THR A 268 2.96 -12.33 -0.74
CA THR A 268 3.17 -10.88 -0.61
C THR A 268 3.53 -10.31 -1.99
N THR A 269 2.63 -9.55 -2.61
CA THR A 269 2.83 -8.92 -3.91
C THR A 269 3.07 -7.42 -3.76
N VAL A 270 4.04 -6.88 -4.51
CA VAL A 270 4.29 -5.43 -4.60
C VAL A 270 4.17 -5.00 -6.05
N THR A 271 3.05 -4.37 -6.39
CA THR A 271 2.74 -3.89 -7.75
C THR A 271 3.08 -2.42 -7.94
N GLY A 272 3.24 -1.64 -6.86
CA GLY A 272 3.63 -0.23 -6.96
C GLY A 272 4.06 0.40 -5.63
N GLY A 273 4.81 1.51 -5.75
CA GLY A 273 5.34 2.27 -4.61
C GLY A 273 6.31 1.43 -3.78
N LEU A 274 6.30 1.64 -2.47
CA LEU A 274 7.20 0.95 -1.54
C LEU A 274 6.43 0.17 -0.47
N LEU A 275 6.79 -1.11 -0.28
CA LEU A 275 6.40 -1.92 0.88
C LEU A 275 7.59 -2.00 1.84
N ARG A 276 7.53 -1.34 3.00
CA ARG A 276 8.63 -1.33 3.98
C ARG A 276 8.41 -2.37 5.06
N LEU A 277 9.40 -3.23 5.28
CA LEU A 277 9.38 -4.29 6.27
C LEU A 277 10.17 -3.88 7.52
N ASN A 278 9.48 -3.47 8.57
CA ASN A 278 10.06 -2.87 9.80
C ASN A 278 10.13 -3.85 10.99
N SER A 279 9.89 -5.14 10.77
CA SER A 279 10.01 -6.20 11.76
C SER A 279 10.63 -7.44 11.10
N ALA A 280 11.40 -8.23 11.85
CA ALA A 280 11.97 -9.49 11.37
C ALA A 280 10.89 -10.42 10.80
N SER A 281 9.66 -10.35 11.31
CA SER A 281 8.48 -11.12 10.89
C SER A 281 7.42 -10.25 10.20
N ALA A 282 7.82 -9.13 9.60
CA ALA A 282 6.91 -8.23 8.85
C ALA A 282 6.26 -8.90 7.64
N ILE A 283 6.76 -10.05 7.20
CA ILE A 283 6.12 -10.94 6.24
C ILE A 283 6.20 -12.38 6.76
N PRO A 284 5.32 -13.28 6.29
CA PRO A 284 5.34 -14.68 6.68
C PRO A 284 6.71 -15.32 6.39
N GLY A 285 7.32 -15.92 7.43
CA GLY A 285 8.67 -16.49 7.35
C GLY A 285 9.83 -15.55 7.56
N GLY A 286 9.54 -14.27 7.76
CA GLY A 286 10.51 -13.24 7.96
C GLY A 286 11.35 -12.85 6.73
N ILE A 287 12.25 -11.91 6.97
CA ILE A 287 13.07 -11.26 5.93
C ILE A 287 14.37 -12.04 5.66
N ALA A 288 14.98 -12.61 6.72
CA ALA A 288 16.10 -13.52 6.65
C ALA A 288 15.59 -14.96 6.84
N ALA A 289 15.74 -15.84 5.85
CA ALA A 289 15.10 -17.14 5.87
C ALA A 289 15.50 -18.02 7.07
N THR A 290 14.51 -18.32 7.92
CA THR A 290 14.28 -19.64 8.53
C THR A 290 12.80 -19.76 8.95
N GLY A 291 12.05 -20.66 8.30
CA GLY A 291 10.71 -21.11 8.75
C GLY A 291 9.47 -20.33 8.26
N GLY A 292 9.30 -20.14 6.94
CA GLY A 292 8.20 -19.37 6.35
C GLY A 292 7.24 -20.08 5.41
N THR A 293 6.06 -19.49 5.19
CA THR A 293 4.99 -20.04 4.33
C THR A 293 4.71 -19.23 3.05
N GLY A 294 4.91 -17.91 3.04
CA GLY A 294 4.54 -17.05 1.90
C GLY A 294 5.68 -16.82 0.89
N ASN A 295 5.35 -16.61 -0.39
CA ASN A 295 6.25 -16.11 -1.44
C ASN A 295 6.29 -14.56 -1.45
N ILE A 296 7.34 -13.94 -2.01
CA ILE A 296 7.35 -12.51 -2.35
C ILE A 296 7.38 -12.34 -3.87
N SER A 297 6.40 -11.61 -4.41
CA SER A 297 6.35 -11.25 -5.83
C SER A 297 6.51 -9.75 -6.02
N LEU A 298 7.62 -9.32 -6.59
CA LEU A 298 7.84 -7.93 -6.97
C LEU A 298 7.45 -7.76 -8.45
N ASN A 299 6.35 -7.02 -8.69
CA ASN A 299 5.75 -6.82 -10.01
C ASN A 299 5.43 -5.33 -10.28
N GLY A 300 6.31 -4.41 -9.83
CA GLY A 300 6.20 -2.98 -10.15
C GLY A 300 6.61 -2.00 -9.03
N GLY A 301 6.89 -2.46 -7.81
CA GLY A 301 7.33 -1.60 -6.70
C GLY A 301 8.64 -2.03 -6.03
N VAL A 302 9.02 -1.31 -4.98
CA VAL A 302 10.25 -1.52 -4.21
C VAL A 302 9.94 -2.20 -2.87
N LEU A 303 10.75 -3.19 -2.50
CA LEU A 303 10.73 -3.78 -1.16
C LEU A 303 11.73 -3.07 -0.25
N GLY A 304 11.24 -2.33 0.74
CA GLY A 304 12.07 -1.64 1.72
C GLY A 304 12.44 -2.54 2.89
N LEU A 305 13.73 -2.61 3.21
CA LEU A 305 14.29 -3.41 4.30
C LEU A 305 14.57 -2.51 5.51
N GLY A 306 13.62 -2.46 6.45
CA GLY A 306 13.73 -1.69 7.69
C GLY A 306 14.24 -2.49 8.90
N ASN A 307 14.22 -3.81 8.84
CA ASN A 307 14.69 -4.68 9.91
C ASN A 307 15.36 -5.96 9.35
N GLY A 308 16.69 -5.97 9.27
CA GLY A 308 17.44 -7.12 8.73
C GLY A 308 17.59 -7.13 7.21
N GLY A 309 18.52 -7.95 6.71
CA GLY A 309 18.74 -8.17 5.28
C GLY A 309 17.80 -9.25 4.72
N LEU A 310 17.61 -9.24 3.40
CA LEU A 310 16.88 -10.28 2.70
C LEU A 310 17.80 -11.48 2.45
N ASN A 311 17.39 -12.67 2.85
CA ASN A 311 18.06 -13.91 2.47
C ASN A 311 17.03 -14.94 2.01
N ARG A 312 16.64 -14.90 0.73
CA ARG A 312 15.56 -15.73 0.18
C ARG A 312 15.94 -16.25 -1.21
N GLY A 313 15.76 -17.55 -1.42
CA GLY A 313 15.98 -18.17 -2.73
C GLY A 313 15.07 -17.58 -3.80
N LEU A 314 15.49 -17.60 -5.07
CA LEU A 314 14.62 -17.21 -6.17
C LEU A 314 13.59 -18.31 -6.48
N GLY A 315 12.40 -17.89 -6.91
CA GLY A 315 11.35 -18.79 -7.40
C GLY A 315 9.94 -18.44 -6.90
N THR A 316 8.99 -19.32 -7.20
CA THR A 316 7.55 -19.14 -6.93
C THR A 316 7.06 -19.87 -5.68
N GLY A 317 7.90 -20.72 -5.07
CA GLY A 317 7.56 -21.48 -3.88
C GLY A 317 7.51 -20.64 -2.60
N ALA A 318 7.06 -21.27 -1.52
CA ALA A 318 7.15 -20.72 -0.17
C ALA A 318 8.59 -20.32 0.15
N THR A 319 8.79 -19.24 0.92
CA THR A 319 10.11 -18.68 1.28
C THR A 319 10.95 -18.15 0.11
N GLN A 320 10.45 -18.21 -1.13
CA GLN A 320 11.16 -17.69 -2.30
C GLN A 320 10.72 -16.27 -2.68
N ILE A 321 11.49 -15.63 -3.57
CA ILE A 321 11.20 -14.32 -4.14
C ILE A 321 11.30 -14.35 -5.67
N GLN A 322 10.46 -13.57 -6.34
CA GLN A 322 10.51 -13.33 -7.78
C GLN A 322 10.42 -11.84 -8.12
N LEU A 323 11.05 -11.45 -9.22
CA LEU A 323 11.14 -10.07 -9.68
C LEU A 323 10.86 -9.97 -11.20
N ALA A 324 9.70 -9.38 -11.59
CA ALA A 324 9.21 -9.14 -12.98
C ALA A 324 8.77 -7.65 -13.25
N GLY A 325 9.05 -7.05 -14.42
CA GLY A 325 8.95 -5.58 -14.68
C GLY A 325 10.09 -4.65 -14.16
N THR A 326 9.74 -3.46 -13.62
CA THR A 326 10.67 -2.53 -12.93
C THR A 326 10.47 -2.62 -11.42
N ARG A 327 11.51 -3.02 -10.67
CA ARG A 327 11.42 -3.16 -9.20
C ARG A 327 12.79 -3.31 -8.56
N GLY A 328 12.81 -3.30 -7.24
CA GLY A 328 13.95 -3.83 -6.49
C GLY A 328 13.81 -3.56 -5.00
N PHE A 329 14.85 -2.99 -4.39
CA PHE A 329 14.96 -2.93 -2.95
C PHE A 329 15.46 -1.57 -2.47
N ALA A 330 15.23 -1.28 -1.19
CA ALA A 330 15.76 -0.11 -0.51
C ALA A 330 16.14 -0.45 0.92
N ALA A 331 17.11 0.25 1.49
CA ALA A 331 17.60 0.03 2.85
C ALA A 331 17.16 1.17 3.78
N PHE A 332 16.70 0.82 4.99
CA PHE A 332 16.27 1.78 6.01
C PHE A 332 16.87 1.46 7.39
N GLY A 333 17.26 2.51 8.11
CA GLY A 333 17.78 2.51 9.49
C GLY A 333 19.19 1.94 9.67
N ALA A 334 19.69 1.15 8.72
CA ALA A 334 21.05 0.65 8.64
C ALA A 334 21.32 0.12 7.24
N ALA A 335 22.60 -0.05 6.87
CA ALA A 335 22.95 -0.74 5.63
C ALA A 335 22.32 -2.15 5.60
N ARG A 336 21.73 -2.53 4.46
CA ARG A 336 21.03 -3.81 4.29
C ARG A 336 21.60 -4.60 3.13
N THR A 337 21.61 -5.92 3.29
CA THR A 337 22.06 -6.84 2.25
C THR A 337 20.88 -7.62 1.68
N VAL A 338 20.87 -7.80 0.37
CA VAL A 338 19.99 -8.73 -0.35
C VAL A 338 20.83 -9.89 -0.85
N ASN A 339 20.42 -11.09 -0.46
CA ASN A 339 20.94 -12.37 -0.92
C ASN A 339 19.78 -13.24 -1.46
N PHE A 340 19.89 -13.65 -2.72
CA PHE A 340 18.94 -14.45 -3.47
C PHE A 340 19.06 -15.96 -3.21
N GLY A 341 19.52 -16.35 -2.02
CA GLY A 341 19.81 -17.72 -1.63
C GLY A 341 21.22 -18.16 -2.04
N GLY A 342 21.91 -18.86 -1.14
CA GLY A 342 23.30 -19.28 -1.34
C GLY A 342 24.26 -18.08 -1.42
N ALA A 343 24.84 -17.67 -0.29
CA ALA A 343 25.80 -16.57 -0.30
C ALA A 343 26.95 -16.84 -1.29
N GLY A 344 27.16 -15.92 -2.23
CA GLY A 344 28.18 -16.04 -3.28
C GLY A 344 27.77 -16.88 -4.50
N ALA A 345 26.58 -17.49 -4.52
CA ALA A 345 26.07 -18.16 -5.72
C ALA A 345 25.76 -17.13 -6.81
N ALA A 346 26.15 -17.47 -8.05
CA ALA A 346 25.85 -16.65 -9.21
C ALA A 346 24.36 -16.73 -9.56
N VAL A 347 23.75 -15.58 -9.82
CA VAL A 347 22.37 -15.43 -10.29
C VAL A 347 22.40 -14.94 -11.72
N THR A 348 21.76 -15.66 -12.64
CA THR A 348 21.65 -15.24 -14.04
C THR A 348 20.43 -14.33 -14.25
N TRP A 349 20.69 -13.10 -14.66
CA TRP A 349 19.66 -12.11 -14.97
C TRP A 349 18.80 -12.58 -16.16
N GLY A 350 17.48 -12.50 -15.99
CA GLY A 350 16.49 -12.93 -16.97
C GLY A 350 16.05 -14.39 -16.81
N SER A 351 16.45 -15.05 -15.72
CA SER A 351 16.13 -16.46 -15.47
C SER A 351 15.82 -16.73 -14.00
N GLY A 352 15.24 -17.90 -13.71
CA GLY A 352 15.11 -18.42 -12.34
C GLY A 352 14.32 -17.55 -11.35
N GLY A 353 13.49 -16.61 -11.81
CA GLY A 353 12.76 -15.67 -10.94
C GLY A 353 13.44 -14.30 -10.76
N PHE A 354 14.65 -14.10 -11.30
CA PHE A 354 15.33 -12.81 -11.33
C PHE A 354 15.35 -12.24 -12.75
N ALA A 355 14.26 -11.57 -13.16
CA ALA A 355 14.12 -11.02 -14.51
C ALA A 355 13.74 -9.52 -14.57
N PRO A 356 14.46 -8.59 -13.90
CA PRO A 356 14.37 -7.13 -14.17
C PRO A 356 14.39 -6.70 -15.63
N THR A 357 13.39 -5.94 -16.05
CA THR A 357 13.61 -4.96 -17.12
C THR A 357 14.45 -3.80 -16.59
N THR A 358 14.21 -3.40 -15.33
CA THR A 358 15.06 -2.49 -14.57
C THR A 358 15.12 -2.94 -13.11
N LEU A 359 16.33 -3.15 -12.60
CA LEU A 359 16.56 -3.39 -11.18
C LEU A 359 16.73 -2.03 -10.48
N VAL A 360 15.87 -1.74 -9.53
CA VAL A 360 15.92 -0.51 -8.73
C VAL A 360 16.68 -0.78 -7.43
N LEU A 361 17.69 0.03 -7.14
CA LEU A 361 18.41 0.03 -5.88
C LEU A 361 18.19 1.38 -5.19
N GLY A 362 17.71 1.34 -3.95
CA GLY A 362 17.37 2.54 -3.21
C GLY A 362 15.93 3.00 -3.44
N HIS A 363 15.62 4.14 -2.85
CA HIS A 363 14.35 4.86 -2.97
C HIS A 363 14.61 6.29 -2.47
N SER A 364 13.82 7.29 -2.89
CA SER A 364 13.99 8.68 -2.47
C SER A 364 13.87 8.92 -0.95
N THR A 365 13.25 7.98 -0.24
CA THR A 365 13.11 8.01 1.23
C THR A 365 14.05 7.06 1.96
N ALA A 366 14.89 6.31 1.23
CA ALA A 366 15.89 5.42 1.83
C ALA A 366 16.99 6.26 2.51
N ASP A 367 17.49 5.76 3.64
CA ASP A 367 18.47 6.49 4.45
C ASP A 367 19.82 5.76 4.59
N SER A 368 19.94 4.60 3.95
CA SER A 368 21.05 3.67 4.15
C SER A 368 21.43 2.96 2.85
N THR A 369 22.66 2.44 2.79
CA THR A 369 23.15 1.68 1.64
C THR A 369 22.47 0.31 1.52
N LEU A 370 22.00 0.00 0.31
CA LEU A 370 21.57 -1.34 -0.07
C LEU A 370 22.70 -2.08 -0.81
N THR A 371 23.08 -3.26 -0.34
CA THR A 371 24.06 -4.13 -1.00
C THR A 371 23.39 -5.39 -1.59
N ILE A 372 23.59 -5.64 -2.88
CA ILE A 372 23.34 -6.96 -3.49
C ILE A 372 24.61 -7.80 -3.37
N SER A 373 24.55 -8.92 -2.65
CA SER A 373 25.75 -9.71 -2.35
C SER A 373 26.02 -10.86 -3.31
N ASN A 374 25.00 -11.34 -4.02
CA ASN A 374 25.19 -12.37 -5.05
C ASN A 374 26.03 -11.85 -6.21
N ALA A 375 26.85 -12.74 -6.79
CA ALA A 375 27.38 -12.51 -8.12
C ALA A 375 26.21 -12.54 -9.13
N ILE A 376 26.23 -11.65 -10.12
CA ILE A 376 25.14 -11.53 -11.10
C ILE A 376 25.73 -11.70 -12.50
N ASP A 377 25.27 -12.73 -13.21
CA ASP A 377 25.54 -12.91 -14.63
C ASP A 377 24.51 -12.09 -15.44
N LEU A 378 24.98 -11.09 -16.18
CA LEU A 378 24.17 -10.20 -17.01
C LEU A 378 23.66 -10.92 -18.28
N GLY A 379 24.25 -12.05 -18.64
CA GLY A 379 24.03 -12.74 -19.91
C GLY A 379 24.65 -11.96 -21.08
N ALA A 380 23.96 -11.94 -22.22
CA ALA A 380 24.41 -11.28 -23.46
C ALA A 380 23.63 -9.98 -23.78
N SER A 381 22.78 -9.51 -22.86
CA SER A 381 21.91 -8.34 -23.07
C SER A 381 22.36 -7.15 -22.23
N ALA A 382 21.92 -5.95 -22.62
CA ALA A 382 22.01 -4.78 -21.76
C ALA A 382 21.06 -4.91 -20.56
N ARG A 383 21.58 -4.65 -19.35
CA ARG A 383 20.83 -4.68 -18.10
C ARG A 383 20.79 -3.31 -17.46
N THR A 384 19.58 -2.82 -17.19
CA THR A 384 19.38 -1.51 -16.56
C THR A 384 19.33 -1.65 -15.05
N VAL A 385 20.18 -0.88 -14.37
CA VAL A 385 20.16 -0.65 -12.93
C VAL A 385 19.83 0.82 -12.69
N GLN A 386 18.66 1.07 -12.10
CA GLN A 386 18.29 2.39 -11.62
C GLN A 386 18.71 2.51 -10.16
N VAL A 387 19.38 3.59 -9.80
CA VAL A 387 19.69 3.90 -8.41
C VAL A 387 19.02 5.20 -8.02
N ASP A 388 18.05 5.10 -7.11
CA ASP A 388 17.31 6.25 -6.61
C ASP A 388 18.09 6.89 -5.47
N ASN A 389 18.12 8.22 -5.45
CA ASN A 389 18.90 9.00 -4.49
C ASN A 389 18.14 9.16 -3.18
N GLY A 390 18.58 8.44 -2.15
CA GLY A 390 18.17 8.65 -0.77
C GLY A 390 19.10 9.63 -0.06
N THR A 391 19.29 9.46 1.25
CA THR A 391 20.23 10.28 2.03
C THR A 391 21.59 9.62 2.25
N ALA A 392 21.79 8.37 1.80
CA ALA A 392 23.06 7.68 1.90
C ALA A 392 24.05 8.18 0.85
N ALA A 393 25.35 8.22 1.16
CA ALA A 393 26.39 8.60 0.18
C ALA A 393 26.51 7.56 -0.96
N ILE A 394 26.33 6.29 -0.62
CA ILE A 394 26.19 5.17 -1.55
C ILE A 394 24.78 4.61 -1.34
N ASP A 395 23.90 4.78 -2.31
CA ASP A 395 22.51 4.30 -2.22
C ASP A 395 22.43 2.80 -2.52
N GLY A 396 23.16 2.36 -3.54
CA GLY A 396 23.20 0.97 -4.00
C GLY A 396 24.62 0.46 -4.17
N GLN A 397 24.86 -0.82 -3.88
CA GLN A 397 26.14 -1.48 -4.07
C GLN A 397 25.95 -2.89 -4.64
N PHE A 398 26.78 -3.26 -5.61
CA PHE A 398 27.06 -4.66 -5.92
C PHE A 398 28.39 -5.06 -5.28
N SER A 399 28.33 -6.03 -4.36
CA SER A 399 29.55 -6.62 -3.77
C SER A 399 29.94 -7.96 -4.40
N GLY A 400 28.99 -8.63 -5.06
CA GLY A 400 29.28 -9.77 -5.92
C GLY A 400 29.80 -9.31 -7.28
N ILE A 401 30.53 -10.21 -7.96
CA ILE A 401 31.03 -9.98 -9.33
C ILE A 401 29.84 -9.86 -10.29
N LEU A 402 29.83 -8.83 -11.13
CA LEU A 402 29.01 -8.78 -12.33
C LEU A 402 29.76 -9.46 -13.49
N SER A 403 29.13 -10.41 -14.17
CA SER A 403 29.72 -11.20 -15.26
C SER A 403 28.81 -11.26 -16.49
N GLY A 404 29.25 -11.90 -17.58
CA GLY A 404 28.44 -12.13 -18.79
C GLY A 404 29.13 -11.69 -20.07
N THR A 405 29.31 -12.61 -21.02
CA THR A 405 29.89 -12.30 -22.33
C THR A 405 28.88 -11.54 -23.19
N GLY A 406 29.24 -10.33 -23.63
CA GLY A 406 28.38 -9.44 -24.41
C GLY A 406 27.34 -8.68 -23.59
N GLY A 407 27.09 -9.07 -22.33
CA GLY A 407 26.23 -8.34 -21.41
C GLY A 407 26.82 -7.00 -21.01
N SER A 408 25.97 -5.97 -20.94
CA SER A 408 26.36 -4.61 -20.60
C SER A 408 25.53 -4.05 -19.44
N LEU A 409 26.12 -3.12 -18.69
CA LEU A 409 25.46 -2.43 -17.59
C LEU A 409 25.00 -1.03 -18.02
N VAL A 410 23.74 -0.70 -17.81
CA VAL A 410 23.18 0.64 -18.01
C VAL A 410 22.75 1.20 -16.65
N LYS A 411 23.40 2.27 -16.20
CA LYS A 411 23.08 2.97 -14.95
C LYS A 411 22.17 4.17 -15.22
N THR A 412 21.05 4.23 -14.50
CA THR A 412 20.12 5.37 -14.46
C THR A 412 19.82 5.79 -13.01
N GLY A 413 18.98 6.81 -12.83
CA GLY A 413 18.64 7.35 -11.50
C GLY A 413 19.76 8.23 -10.92
N ALA A 414 19.38 9.17 -10.07
CA ALA A 414 20.28 10.20 -9.56
C ALA A 414 21.29 9.69 -8.50
N GLY A 415 21.03 8.54 -7.88
CA GLY A 415 21.84 8.02 -6.78
C GLY A 415 23.18 7.43 -7.20
N THR A 416 23.98 7.07 -6.19
CA THR A 416 25.33 6.51 -6.33
C THR A 416 25.31 4.98 -6.29
N LEU A 417 25.84 4.36 -7.34
CA LEU A 417 26.07 2.91 -7.41
C LEU A 417 27.55 2.59 -7.14
N ALA A 418 27.84 1.88 -6.06
CA ALA A 418 29.18 1.36 -5.82
C ALA A 418 29.37 -0.04 -6.45
N LEU A 419 30.49 -0.23 -7.15
CA LEU A 419 30.94 -1.54 -7.61
C LEU A 419 32.22 -1.91 -6.85
N SER A 420 32.13 -2.89 -5.96
CA SER A 420 33.25 -3.26 -5.07
C SER A 420 34.00 -4.54 -5.47
N ALA A 421 33.52 -5.27 -6.47
CA ALA A 421 34.19 -6.43 -7.05
C ALA A 421 34.89 -6.10 -8.38
N THR A 422 35.88 -6.90 -8.75
CA THR A 422 36.46 -6.94 -10.11
C THR A 422 35.46 -7.58 -11.07
N ASN A 423 34.78 -6.77 -11.88
CA ASN A 423 33.72 -7.27 -12.77
C ASN A 423 34.29 -7.86 -14.07
N THR A 424 33.56 -8.81 -14.65
CA THR A 424 34.01 -9.61 -15.81
C THR A 424 33.08 -9.57 -17.03
N PHE A 425 31.96 -8.85 -16.97
CA PHE A 425 31.10 -8.64 -18.14
C PHE A 425 31.81 -7.87 -19.24
N THR A 426 31.60 -8.22 -20.51
CA THR A 426 32.41 -7.68 -21.63
C THR A 426 31.69 -6.66 -22.51
N GLY A 427 30.38 -6.48 -22.36
CA GLY A 427 29.58 -5.56 -23.19
C GLY A 427 29.75 -4.07 -22.84
N GLY A 428 30.53 -3.74 -21.81
CA GLY A 428 30.79 -2.36 -21.39
C GLY A 428 29.72 -1.77 -20.48
N THR A 429 29.89 -0.49 -20.12
CA THR A 429 29.04 0.23 -19.16
C THR A 429 28.56 1.55 -19.75
N THR A 430 27.28 1.86 -19.61
CA THR A 430 26.72 3.18 -19.95
C THR A 430 26.18 3.84 -18.69
N ILE A 431 26.58 5.09 -18.43
CA ILE A 431 26.12 5.90 -17.30
C ILE A 431 25.26 7.03 -17.85
N ASN A 432 23.95 6.93 -17.67
CA ASN A 432 23.00 7.94 -18.14
C ASN A 432 22.66 8.99 -17.07
N ALA A 433 22.79 8.65 -15.78
CA ALA A 433 22.52 9.57 -14.69
C ALA A 433 23.16 9.10 -13.37
N GLY A 434 23.40 10.05 -12.46
CA GLY A 434 23.97 9.80 -11.14
C GLY A 434 25.42 9.35 -11.22
N MET A 435 25.89 8.61 -10.22
CA MET A 435 27.28 8.19 -10.13
C MET A 435 27.42 6.66 -10.18
N ILE A 436 28.44 6.16 -10.88
CA ILE A 436 29.05 4.86 -10.58
C ILE A 436 30.37 5.14 -9.86
N ASP A 437 30.54 4.58 -8.67
CA ASP A 437 31.77 4.64 -7.89
C ASP A 437 32.49 3.28 -7.92
N LEU A 438 33.69 3.26 -8.51
CA LEU A 438 34.56 2.09 -8.54
C LEU A 438 35.36 2.05 -7.23
N THR A 439 34.78 1.32 -6.27
CA THR A 439 35.32 1.12 -4.92
C THR A 439 36.10 -0.19 -4.78
N GLY A 440 35.99 -1.09 -5.75
CA GLY A 440 36.71 -2.36 -5.78
C GLY A 440 38.18 -2.18 -6.14
N GLY A 441 39.05 -2.99 -5.54
CA GLY A 441 40.50 -2.92 -5.72
C GLY A 441 40.91 -2.99 -7.19
N GLY A 442 41.63 -1.98 -7.64
CA GLY A 442 42.27 -1.99 -8.95
C GLY A 442 43.54 -2.82 -8.95
N GLY A 443 43.97 -3.16 -10.15
CA GLY A 443 45.06 -4.08 -10.43
C GLY A 443 45.18 -4.26 -11.94
N ALA A 444 45.79 -5.35 -12.42
CA ALA A 444 46.03 -5.50 -13.86
C ALA A 444 44.74 -5.44 -14.72
N SER A 445 43.60 -5.90 -14.18
CA SER A 445 42.31 -5.92 -14.88
C SER A 445 41.38 -4.74 -14.56
N GLY A 446 41.64 -3.96 -13.51
CA GLY A 446 40.71 -2.91 -13.06
C GLY A 446 39.34 -3.45 -12.59
N THR A 447 38.37 -2.56 -12.34
CA THR A 447 37.05 -2.91 -11.78
C THR A 447 36.00 -3.19 -12.86
N LEU A 448 36.16 -2.62 -14.06
CA LEU A 448 35.24 -2.76 -15.22
C LEU A 448 35.97 -3.33 -16.44
N ARG A 449 35.22 -3.68 -17.50
CA ARG A 449 35.75 -4.09 -18.80
C ARG A 449 34.95 -3.49 -19.94
N GLY A 450 35.46 -3.63 -21.17
CA GLY A 450 34.82 -3.07 -22.36
C GLY A 450 34.91 -1.54 -22.39
N SER A 451 34.05 -0.88 -23.16
CA SER A 451 33.98 0.58 -23.22
C SER A 451 33.06 1.11 -22.13
N VAL A 452 33.43 2.22 -21.49
CA VAL A 452 32.53 2.98 -20.62
C VAL A 452 32.08 4.25 -21.32
N THR A 453 30.78 4.48 -21.39
CA THR A 453 30.19 5.73 -21.91
C THR A 453 29.54 6.50 -20.77
N VAL A 454 29.92 7.77 -20.60
CA VAL A 454 29.36 8.66 -19.58
C VAL A 454 28.63 9.80 -20.27
N ASN A 455 27.31 9.75 -20.23
CA ASN A 455 26.43 10.75 -20.83
C ASN A 455 26.20 11.92 -19.86
N THR A 456 25.61 13.02 -20.36
CA THR A 456 25.24 14.18 -19.56
C THR A 456 24.43 13.78 -18.32
N GLY A 457 24.83 14.28 -17.15
CA GLY A 457 24.22 13.94 -15.86
C GLY A 457 24.79 12.65 -15.21
N GLY A 458 25.64 11.91 -15.91
CA GLY A 458 26.38 10.77 -15.38
C GLY A 458 27.78 11.14 -14.87
N THR A 459 28.25 10.44 -13.84
CA THR A 459 29.62 10.50 -13.33
C THR A 459 30.20 9.10 -13.19
N LEU A 460 31.41 8.90 -13.70
CA LEU A 460 32.26 7.77 -13.33
C LEU A 460 33.27 8.24 -12.29
N GLN A 461 33.25 7.67 -11.10
CA GLN A 461 34.23 7.96 -10.04
C GLN A 461 35.20 6.79 -9.87
N LEU A 462 36.49 7.12 -9.84
CA LEU A 462 37.60 6.21 -9.60
C LEU A 462 38.13 6.45 -8.18
N THR A 463 37.68 5.64 -7.22
CA THR A 463 38.04 5.79 -5.81
C THR A 463 39.27 4.97 -5.44
N THR A 464 39.50 3.84 -6.10
CA THR A 464 40.69 2.99 -5.89
C THR A 464 41.75 3.22 -6.98
N GLY A 465 43.02 2.97 -6.64
CA GLY A 465 44.12 2.96 -7.62
C GLY A 465 43.97 1.85 -8.64
N ASP A 466 44.41 2.08 -9.87
CA ASP A 466 44.31 1.15 -11.00
C ASP A 466 42.88 0.64 -11.28
N ALA A 467 41.84 1.41 -10.94
CA ALA A 467 40.44 1.05 -11.17
C ALA A 467 40.13 0.84 -12.66
N THR A 468 40.95 1.43 -13.54
CA THR A 468 40.86 1.29 -15.00
C THR A 468 41.66 0.11 -15.59
N GLY A 469 42.57 -0.48 -14.81
CA GLY A 469 43.39 -1.63 -15.19
C GLY A 469 44.66 -1.28 -15.98
N PHE A 470 45.82 -1.76 -15.51
CA PHE A 470 47.13 -1.43 -16.10
C PHE A 470 47.71 -2.47 -17.08
N GLY A 471 47.11 -3.67 -17.17
CA GLY A 471 47.71 -4.81 -17.89
C GLY A 471 47.62 -4.75 -19.42
N GLY A 472 46.89 -3.80 -19.99
CA GLY A 472 46.78 -3.58 -21.45
C GLY A 472 46.16 -4.72 -22.28
N GLY A 473 45.71 -5.82 -21.65
CA GLY A 473 45.06 -6.95 -22.32
C GLY A 473 43.53 -6.86 -22.33
N SER A 474 42.84 -7.88 -22.88
CA SER A 474 41.37 -8.01 -22.97
C SER A 474 40.62 -7.97 -21.62
N ASN A 475 41.33 -7.80 -20.52
CA ASN A 475 40.82 -7.83 -19.16
C ASN A 475 40.69 -6.43 -18.53
N SER A 476 41.06 -5.34 -19.21
CA SER A 476 40.95 -3.95 -18.72
C SER A 476 39.86 -3.15 -19.46
N LEU A 477 39.57 -1.91 -19.03
CA LEU A 477 38.73 -1.02 -19.85
C LEU A 477 39.40 -0.77 -21.20
N THR A 478 38.58 -0.66 -22.24
CA THR A 478 39.03 -0.40 -23.63
C THR A 478 38.92 1.07 -24.02
N ALA A 479 37.97 1.81 -23.45
CA ALA A 479 37.79 3.24 -23.66
C ALA A 479 36.92 3.85 -22.56
N ILE A 480 37.09 5.15 -22.29
CA ILE A 480 36.14 5.98 -21.55
C ILE A 480 35.68 7.11 -22.47
N ASN A 481 34.42 7.07 -22.89
CA ASN A 481 33.80 8.04 -23.79
C ASN A 481 32.97 9.03 -22.97
N LEU A 482 33.39 10.30 -22.93
CA LEU A 482 32.68 11.36 -22.22
C LEU A 482 31.76 12.13 -23.17
N ASN A 483 30.48 11.76 -23.20
CA ASN A 483 29.43 12.42 -23.97
C ASN A 483 28.75 13.51 -23.12
N GLY A 484 29.55 14.46 -22.63
CA GLY A 484 29.10 15.52 -21.73
C GLY A 484 28.89 15.09 -20.27
N GLY A 485 29.31 13.88 -19.89
CA GLY A 485 29.38 13.41 -18.51
C GLY A 485 30.74 13.68 -17.84
N THR A 486 30.85 13.28 -16.57
CA THR A 486 32.03 13.57 -15.74
C THR A 486 32.85 12.31 -15.44
N LEU A 487 34.17 12.42 -15.56
CA LEU A 487 35.13 11.49 -14.96
C LEU A 487 35.73 12.13 -13.71
N ASN A 488 35.57 11.51 -12.54
CA ASN A 488 36.10 11.97 -11.27
C ASN A 488 37.24 11.05 -10.79
N LEU A 489 38.41 11.62 -10.56
CA LEU A 489 39.58 10.94 -9.98
C LEU A 489 39.59 11.22 -8.48
N ALA A 490 38.94 10.37 -7.70
CA ALA A 490 38.80 10.53 -6.24
C ALA A 490 39.99 9.93 -5.46
N THR A 491 41.09 9.62 -6.16
CA THR A 491 42.32 9.07 -5.59
C THR A 491 43.55 9.78 -6.15
N THR A 492 44.64 9.77 -5.40
CA THR A 492 45.96 10.28 -5.82
C THR A 492 46.83 9.18 -6.44
N THR A 493 46.35 7.94 -6.45
CA THR A 493 47.06 6.79 -7.02
C THR A 493 46.84 6.71 -8.54
N ASN A 494 47.79 6.09 -9.23
CA ASN A 494 47.77 6.03 -10.68
C ASN A 494 46.48 5.39 -11.22
N GLN A 495 45.97 5.98 -12.30
CA GLN A 495 44.98 5.36 -13.17
C GLN A 495 45.66 5.16 -14.51
N THR A 496 45.99 3.91 -14.85
CA THR A 496 46.63 3.59 -16.13
C THR A 496 45.57 3.12 -17.10
N HIS A 497 45.54 3.71 -18.30
CA HIS A 497 44.68 3.26 -19.39
C HIS A 497 45.50 3.14 -20.67
N GLY A 498 46.03 1.94 -20.95
CA GLY A 498 46.98 1.75 -22.04
C GLY A 498 48.20 2.69 -21.92
N SER A 499 48.78 3.11 -23.05
CA SER A 499 49.92 4.04 -23.11
C SER A 499 49.60 5.47 -22.64
N ALA A 500 48.37 5.75 -22.22
CA ALA A 500 47.94 7.07 -21.75
C ALA A 500 47.83 7.07 -20.22
N THR A 501 48.65 7.90 -19.59
CA THR A 501 48.53 8.25 -18.17
C THR A 501 47.54 9.41 -18.06
N LEU A 502 46.41 9.21 -17.36
CA LEU A 502 45.55 10.31 -16.93
C LEU A 502 46.18 10.95 -15.68
N THR A 503 46.98 12.00 -15.86
CA THR A 503 47.46 12.84 -14.75
C THR A 503 46.55 14.04 -14.56
N LYS A 504 46.23 14.33 -13.29
CA LYS A 504 45.39 15.44 -12.82
C LYS A 504 45.80 16.79 -13.39
#